data_AF-A0A7G1KV31-F1
#
_entry.id   AF-A0A7G1KV31-F1
#
_cell.length_a   1.000
_cell.length_b   1.000
_cell.length_c   1.000
_cell.angle_alpha   90.00
_cell.angle_beta   90.00
_cell.angle_gamma   90.00
#
_symmetry.space_group_name_H-M   'P 1'
#
loop_
_entity.id
_entity.type
_entity.pdbx_description
1 polymer ?
#
loop_
_entity_poly.entity_id
_entity_poly.type
_entity_poly.pdbx_seq_one_letter_code
_entity_poly.pdbx_strand_id
1 'polypeptide(L)'
;MGREQWETPEEQAIRRKNRLRLAVVGPIAILIVAIAVIAYVRNPEDTDSATHAAPVFVGGWQGAADNGRETFDVALTINGEGAEQAATSSHTNRATGARCDRVERVVSASETELTLAAKSVTGTGCDKDAQSTIQLHTDGSIAYRTGAVGTTINGVLHKV
;
A
#
# COMPACT_ATOMS: atom_id res chain seq x y z
N MET A 1 10.18 -50.57 43.19
CA MET A 1 10.21 -51.87 42.47
C MET A 1 9.63 -51.64 41.08
N GLY A 2 10.49 -51.69 40.05
CA GLY A 2 10.22 -51.17 38.71
C GLY A 2 9.40 -52.10 37.83
N ARG A 3 8.48 -51.54 37.04
CA ARG A 3 7.68 -52.25 36.03
C ARG A 3 8.40 -52.36 34.68
N GLU A 4 9.73 -52.40 34.67
CA GLU A 4 10.52 -52.31 33.44
C GLU A 4 11.01 -53.68 32.91
N GLN A 5 10.64 -54.79 33.56
CA GLN A 5 11.32 -56.07 33.32
C GLN A 5 10.71 -56.98 32.24
N TRP A 6 9.65 -56.58 31.52
CA TRP A 6 8.97 -57.49 30.58
C TRP A 6 8.65 -56.89 29.19
N GLU A 7 9.21 -55.76 28.81
CA GLU A 7 9.05 -55.25 27.44
C GLU A 7 10.08 -55.88 26.50
N THR A 8 9.61 -56.42 25.38
CA THR A 8 10.48 -56.98 24.34
C THR A 8 11.26 -55.86 23.63
N PRO A 9 12.47 -56.14 23.07
CA PRO A 9 13.27 -55.13 22.37
C PRO A 9 12.51 -54.43 21.21
N GLU A 10 11.55 -55.12 20.59
CA GLU A 10 10.72 -54.60 19.50
C GLU A 10 9.68 -53.58 20.00
N GLU A 11 9.06 -53.80 21.15
CA GLU A 11 8.09 -52.85 21.74
C GLU A 11 8.77 -51.55 22.19
N GLN A 12 10.00 -51.62 22.68
CA GLN A 12 10.80 -50.44 23.03
C GLN A 12 11.17 -49.60 21.78
N ALA A 13 11.45 -50.26 20.65
CA ALA A 13 11.77 -49.59 19.39
C ALA A 13 10.53 -48.87 18.79
N ILE A 14 9.34 -49.46 18.88
CA ILE A 14 8.08 -48.86 18.40
C ILE A 14 7.70 -47.62 19.23
N ARG A 15 7.85 -47.68 20.57
CA ARG A 15 7.59 -46.50 21.43
C ARG A 15 8.55 -45.34 21.18
N ARG A 16 9.85 -45.61 20.95
CA ARG A 16 10.82 -44.56 20.60
C ARG A 16 10.48 -43.90 19.26
N LYS A 17 10.06 -44.67 18.25
CA LYS A 17 9.64 -44.15 16.94
C LYS A 17 8.40 -43.26 17.04
N ASN A 18 7.39 -43.66 17.82
CA ASN A 18 6.16 -42.86 17.97
C ASN A 18 6.38 -41.60 18.83
N ARG A 19 7.25 -41.64 19.85
CA ARG A 19 7.63 -40.43 20.60
C ARG A 19 8.38 -39.42 19.75
N LEU A 20 9.27 -39.86 18.85
CA LEU A 20 9.97 -38.95 17.93
C LEU A 20 9.01 -38.29 16.93
N ARG A 21 8.03 -39.04 16.41
CA ARG A 21 7.04 -38.51 15.45
C ARG A 21 6.14 -37.45 16.09
N LEU A 22 5.71 -37.63 17.34
CA LEU A 22 4.88 -36.63 18.04
C LEU A 22 5.67 -35.40 18.53
N ALA A 23 6.92 -35.57 18.97
CA ALA A 23 7.72 -34.48 19.50
C ALA A 23 8.31 -33.54 18.43
N VAL A 24 8.47 -34.00 17.19
CA VAL A 24 9.11 -33.22 16.11
C VAL A 24 8.11 -32.78 15.04
N VAL A 25 7.16 -33.64 14.65
CA VAL A 25 6.23 -33.33 13.55
C VAL A 25 5.12 -32.36 14.00
N GLY A 26 4.65 -32.49 15.24
CA GLY A 26 3.66 -31.58 15.83
C GLY A 26 4.10 -30.11 15.84
N PRO A 27 5.26 -29.76 16.44
CA PRO A 27 5.70 -28.36 16.46
C PRO A 27 6.05 -27.84 15.07
N ILE A 28 6.60 -28.66 14.17
CA ILE A 28 6.89 -28.23 12.79
C ILE A 28 5.59 -27.89 12.03
N ALA A 29 4.54 -28.71 12.14
CA ALA A 29 3.26 -28.44 11.50
C ALA A 29 2.61 -27.15 12.04
N ILE A 30 2.67 -26.93 13.37
CA ILE A 30 2.17 -25.69 13.99
C ILE A 30 2.97 -24.48 13.50
N LEU A 31 4.29 -24.61 13.38
CA LEU A 31 5.17 -23.53 12.96
C LEU A 31 4.96 -23.18 11.47
N ILE A 32 4.71 -24.18 10.61
CA ILE A 32 4.34 -23.95 9.20
C ILE A 32 2.99 -23.23 9.11
N VAL A 33 1.98 -23.67 9.87
CA VAL A 33 0.66 -23.01 9.88
C VAL A 33 0.76 -21.57 10.41
N ALA A 34 1.54 -21.35 11.47
CA ALA A 34 1.75 -20.01 12.03
C ALA A 34 2.47 -19.09 11.02
N ILE A 35 3.50 -19.59 10.32
CA ILE A 35 4.16 -18.82 9.26
C ILE A 35 3.20 -18.53 8.11
N ALA A 36 2.37 -19.50 7.69
CA ALA A 36 1.38 -19.30 6.64
C ALA A 36 0.31 -18.27 7.04
N VAL A 37 -0.16 -18.30 8.29
CA VAL A 37 -1.10 -17.29 8.82
C VAL A 37 -0.46 -15.91 8.92
N ILE A 38 0.80 -15.82 9.38
CA ILE A 38 1.54 -14.54 9.43
C ILE A 38 1.77 -14.01 8.00
N ALA A 39 2.11 -14.88 7.05
CA ALA A 39 2.26 -14.52 5.65
C ALA A 39 0.93 -14.08 5.02
N TYR A 40 -0.18 -14.75 5.34
CA TYR A 40 -1.52 -14.38 4.87
C TYR A 40 -2.01 -13.05 5.46
N VAL A 41 -1.78 -12.82 6.76
CA VAL A 41 -2.12 -11.54 7.40
C VAL A 41 -1.25 -10.40 6.87
N ARG A 42 -0.01 -10.68 6.48
CA ARG A 42 0.90 -9.68 5.89
C ARG A 42 0.73 -9.49 4.40
N ASN A 43 0.18 -10.48 3.72
CA ASN A 43 -0.04 -10.47 2.29
C ASN A 43 -1.52 -10.82 2.07
N PRO A 44 -2.45 -9.88 2.34
CA PRO A 44 -3.78 -10.04 1.80
C PRO A 44 -3.57 -10.29 0.31
N GLU A 45 -4.04 -11.43 -0.18
CA GLU A 45 -4.04 -11.74 -1.60
C GLU A 45 -4.50 -10.48 -2.33
N ASP A 46 -3.70 -10.02 -3.29
CA ASP A 46 -4.02 -8.98 -4.28
C ASP A 46 -5.25 -9.44 -5.08
N THR A 47 -6.39 -9.53 -4.39
CA THR A 47 -7.68 -9.39 -5.01
C THR A 47 -7.71 -7.90 -5.31
N ASP A 48 -7.23 -7.54 -6.51
CA ASP A 48 -7.47 -6.26 -7.19
C ASP A 48 -8.99 -6.08 -7.32
N SER A 49 -9.68 -5.92 -6.19
CA SER A 49 -10.93 -5.22 -6.13
C SER A 49 -10.53 -3.81 -6.45
N ALA A 50 -10.63 -3.45 -7.73
CA ALA A 50 -10.25 -2.15 -8.24
C ALA A 50 -10.87 -1.10 -7.31
N THR A 51 -10.05 -0.52 -6.44
CA THR A 51 -10.57 0.46 -5.48
C THR A 51 -10.81 1.70 -6.30
N HIS A 52 -12.08 2.08 -6.44
CA HIS A 52 -12.46 3.20 -7.29
C HIS A 52 -12.50 4.49 -6.47
N ALA A 53 -12.13 5.61 -7.08
CA ALA A 53 -12.28 6.91 -6.46
C ALA A 53 -13.77 7.22 -6.27
N ALA A 54 -14.14 7.78 -5.11
CA ALA A 54 -15.51 8.23 -4.89
C ALA A 54 -15.89 9.32 -5.93
N PRO A 55 -17.15 9.39 -6.41
CA PRO A 55 -17.56 10.31 -7.47
C PRO A 55 -17.24 11.78 -7.21
N VAL A 56 -17.15 12.19 -5.94
CA VAL A 56 -16.82 13.55 -5.53
C VAL A 56 -15.42 13.99 -5.98
N PHE A 57 -14.48 13.05 -6.03
CA PHE A 57 -13.10 13.28 -6.43
C PHE A 57 -12.92 13.31 -7.95
N VAL A 58 -13.83 12.72 -8.71
CA VAL A 58 -13.71 12.60 -10.17
C VAL A 58 -13.71 13.98 -10.84
N GLY A 59 -12.78 14.19 -11.78
CA GLY A 59 -12.62 15.42 -12.54
C GLY A 59 -11.19 15.98 -12.47
N GLY A 60 -11.04 17.20 -12.99
CA GLY A 60 -9.80 17.96 -12.96
C GLY A 60 -9.70 18.85 -11.72
N TRP A 61 -8.49 18.93 -11.16
CA TRP A 61 -8.14 19.71 -10.00
C TRP A 61 -6.83 20.45 -10.25
N GLN A 62 -6.78 21.73 -9.92
CA GLN A 62 -5.58 22.55 -10.08
C GLN A 62 -5.36 23.45 -8.87
N GLY A 63 -4.09 23.73 -8.58
CA GLY A 63 -3.71 24.61 -7.49
C GLY A 63 -2.21 24.72 -7.31
N ALA A 64 -1.81 25.31 -6.19
CA ALA A 64 -0.42 25.49 -5.81
C ALA A 64 -0.09 24.58 -4.64
N ALA A 65 1.13 24.05 -4.64
CA ALA A 65 1.68 23.30 -3.52
C ALA A 65 3.13 23.69 -3.25
N ASP A 66 3.61 23.47 -2.03
CA ASP A 66 4.98 23.79 -1.64
C ASP A 66 5.56 22.77 -0.67
N ASN A 67 6.88 22.75 -0.56
CA ASN A 67 7.64 21.95 0.41
C ASN A 67 8.42 22.84 1.40
N GLY A 68 8.01 24.10 1.57
CA GLY A 68 8.71 25.12 2.36
C GLY A 68 9.98 25.71 1.72
N ARG A 69 10.44 25.18 0.58
CA ARG A 69 11.61 25.70 -0.17
C ARG A 69 11.25 26.09 -1.60
N GLU A 70 10.41 25.28 -2.22
CA GLU A 70 10.00 25.40 -3.61
C GLU A 70 8.48 25.40 -3.71
N THR A 71 7.96 26.04 -4.75
CA THR A 71 6.53 26.09 -5.07
C THR A 71 6.28 25.44 -6.41
N PHE A 72 5.19 24.69 -6.50
CA PHE A 72 4.81 23.88 -7.63
C PHE A 72 3.39 24.22 -8.06
N ASP A 73 3.18 24.33 -9.36
CA ASP A 73 1.85 24.24 -9.94
C ASP A 73 1.47 22.77 -10.07
N VAL A 74 0.33 22.41 -9.50
CA VAL A 74 -0.18 21.04 -9.46
C VAL A 74 -1.44 20.96 -10.30
N ALA A 75 -1.45 20.01 -11.24
CA ALA A 75 -2.67 19.61 -11.94
C ALA A 75 -2.89 18.12 -11.73
N LEU A 76 -4.08 17.75 -11.28
CA LEU A 76 -4.50 16.39 -10.95
C LEU A 76 -5.80 16.08 -11.69
N THR A 77 -5.83 14.98 -12.43
CA THR A 77 -7.05 14.47 -13.06
C THR A 77 -7.36 13.11 -12.44
N ILE A 78 -8.55 12.97 -11.87
CA ILE A 78 -9.02 11.70 -11.29
C ILE A 78 -10.12 11.16 -12.18
N ASN A 79 -9.92 9.93 -12.66
CA ASN A 79 -10.83 9.24 -13.54
C ASN A 79 -11.92 8.51 -12.74
N GLY A 80 -13.06 8.27 -13.39
CA GLY A 80 -14.16 7.52 -12.81
C GLY A 80 -13.95 6.01 -12.80
N GLU A 81 -15.03 5.30 -12.43
CA GLU A 81 -15.06 3.83 -12.35
C GLU A 81 -14.69 3.17 -13.69
N GLY A 82 -13.94 2.05 -13.62
CA GLY A 82 -13.55 1.26 -14.79
C GLY A 82 -12.37 1.79 -15.62
N ALA A 83 -11.73 2.89 -15.22
CA ALA A 83 -10.52 3.37 -15.89
C ALA A 83 -9.30 2.50 -15.53
N GLU A 84 -8.51 2.08 -16.54
CA GLU A 84 -7.25 1.35 -16.35
C GLU A 84 -6.19 2.19 -15.60
N GLN A 85 -6.33 3.51 -15.68
CA GLN A 85 -5.54 4.50 -14.96
C GLN A 85 -6.46 5.30 -14.05
N ALA A 86 -6.24 5.24 -12.74
CA ALA A 86 -7.14 5.90 -11.80
C ALA A 86 -6.98 7.42 -11.78
N ALA A 87 -5.75 7.92 -11.93
CA ALA A 87 -5.47 9.34 -11.94
C ALA A 87 -4.18 9.67 -12.68
N THR A 88 -4.06 10.92 -13.12
CA THR A 88 -2.81 11.52 -13.59
C THR A 88 -2.54 12.79 -12.82
N SER A 89 -1.29 13.00 -12.41
CA SER A 89 -0.87 14.24 -11.74
C SER A 89 0.38 14.82 -12.38
N SER A 90 0.51 16.13 -12.29
CA SER A 90 1.69 16.85 -12.75
C SER A 90 2.10 17.93 -11.76
N HIS A 91 3.41 18.01 -11.51
CA HIS A 91 4.03 19.02 -10.66
C HIS A 91 5.02 19.80 -11.49
N THR A 92 4.80 21.11 -11.61
CA THR A 92 5.71 22.01 -12.33
C THR A 92 6.33 22.98 -11.33
N ASN A 93 7.63 22.89 -11.10
CA ASN A 93 8.37 23.81 -10.24
C ASN A 93 8.33 25.21 -10.85
N ARG A 94 7.83 26.20 -10.11
CA ARG A 94 7.66 27.57 -10.62
C ARG A 94 8.98 28.30 -10.88
N ALA A 95 10.03 27.97 -10.14
CA ALA A 95 11.32 28.63 -10.26
C ALA A 95 12.14 28.10 -11.44
N THR A 96 12.09 26.79 -11.68
CA THR A 96 12.93 26.13 -12.70
C THR A 96 12.17 25.70 -13.95
N GLY A 97 10.84 25.65 -13.90
CA GLY A 97 9.99 25.05 -14.94
C GLY A 97 10.11 23.52 -15.01
N ALA A 98 10.89 22.89 -14.13
CA ALA A 98 11.04 21.45 -14.08
C ALA A 98 9.69 20.79 -13.83
N ARG A 99 9.35 19.82 -14.68
CA ARG A 99 8.05 19.14 -14.64
C ARG A 99 8.21 17.66 -14.34
N CYS A 100 7.37 17.18 -13.43
CA CYS A 100 7.17 15.77 -13.13
C CYS A 100 5.73 15.39 -13.47
N ASP A 101 5.54 14.40 -14.33
CA ASP A 101 4.23 13.83 -14.66
C ASP A 101 4.13 12.41 -14.10
N ARG A 102 2.96 12.05 -13.56
CA ARG A 102 2.71 10.78 -12.90
C ARG A 102 1.40 10.17 -13.39
N VAL A 103 1.42 8.86 -13.59
CA VAL A 103 0.22 8.02 -13.69
C VAL A 103 0.07 7.30 -12.35
N GLU A 104 -1.10 7.40 -11.75
CA GLU A 104 -1.36 6.92 -10.40
C GLU A 104 -2.49 5.90 -10.37
N ARG A 105 -2.40 4.96 -9.41
CA ARG A 105 -3.47 4.02 -9.06
C ARG A 105 -4.06 4.40 -7.70
N VAL A 106 -5.35 4.11 -7.49
CA VAL A 106 -5.94 4.20 -6.16
C VAL A 106 -5.41 3.07 -5.29
N VAL A 107 -4.98 3.43 -4.08
CA VAL A 107 -4.59 2.49 -3.02
C VAL A 107 -5.72 2.33 -2.01
N SER A 108 -6.37 3.43 -1.66
CA SER A 108 -7.54 3.44 -0.78
C SER A 108 -8.45 4.61 -1.15
N ALA A 109 -9.75 4.42 -0.97
CA ALA A 109 -10.74 5.47 -1.19
C ALA A 109 -11.83 5.40 -0.11
N SER A 110 -12.24 6.57 0.35
CA SER A 110 -13.40 6.80 1.20
C SER A 110 -14.19 7.98 0.65
N GLU A 111 -15.25 8.40 1.36
CA GLU A 111 -16.03 9.57 0.95
C GLU A 111 -15.27 10.89 1.05
N THR A 112 -14.25 10.98 1.92
CA THR A 112 -13.53 12.23 2.22
C THR A 112 -12.03 12.15 2.05
N GLU A 113 -11.48 10.95 1.81
CA GLU A 113 -10.05 10.73 1.62
C GLU A 113 -9.77 9.74 0.49
N LEU A 114 -8.76 10.04 -0.31
CA LEU A 114 -8.26 9.23 -1.41
C LEU A 114 -6.74 9.12 -1.33
N THR A 115 -6.21 7.90 -1.33
CA THR A 115 -4.76 7.66 -1.42
C THR A 115 -4.40 7.09 -2.78
N LEU A 116 -3.40 7.70 -3.41
CA LEU A 116 -2.87 7.33 -4.70
C LEU A 116 -1.41 6.89 -4.58
N ALA A 117 -1.02 5.91 -5.38
CA ALA A 117 0.38 5.52 -5.54
C ALA A 117 0.82 5.72 -7.00
N ALA A 118 2.01 6.25 -7.19
CA ALA A 118 2.63 6.31 -8.51
C ALA A 118 2.77 4.89 -9.11
N LYS A 119 2.31 4.73 -10.34
CA LYS A 119 2.56 3.55 -11.18
C LYS A 119 3.68 3.82 -12.18
N SER A 120 3.70 5.04 -12.72
CA SER A 120 4.70 5.52 -13.67
C SER A 120 4.98 6.99 -13.40
N VAL A 121 6.23 7.39 -13.61
CA VAL A 121 6.68 8.77 -13.48
C VAL A 121 7.52 9.14 -14.70
N THR A 122 7.38 10.36 -15.19
CA THR A 122 8.12 10.90 -16.34
C THR A 122 8.53 12.34 -16.05
N GLY A 123 9.71 12.74 -16.50
CA GLY A 123 10.26 14.08 -16.28
C GLY A 123 11.29 14.13 -15.17
N THR A 124 11.49 15.33 -14.61
CA THR A 124 12.57 15.65 -13.67
C THR A 124 12.03 15.98 -12.29
N GLY A 125 12.75 15.60 -11.23
CA GLY A 125 12.32 15.83 -9.86
C GLY A 125 11.20 14.89 -9.39
N CYS A 126 10.95 13.80 -10.12
CA CYS A 126 9.97 12.79 -9.73
C CYS A 126 10.51 11.85 -8.65
N ASP A 127 9.69 11.64 -7.64
CA ASP A 127 9.83 10.52 -6.72
C ASP A 127 8.99 9.34 -7.23
N LYS A 128 9.66 8.21 -7.49
CA LYS A 128 9.06 7.01 -8.10
C LYS A 128 8.13 6.28 -7.15
N ASP A 129 8.39 6.39 -5.84
CA ASP A 129 7.68 5.64 -4.80
C ASP A 129 6.74 6.56 -4.00
N ALA A 130 6.56 7.80 -4.44
CA ALA A 130 5.73 8.77 -3.75
C ALA A 130 4.26 8.33 -3.72
N GLN A 131 3.66 8.47 -2.54
CA GLN A 131 2.22 8.39 -2.37
C GLN A 131 1.63 9.79 -2.31
N SER A 132 0.42 9.92 -2.84
CA SER A 132 -0.35 11.16 -2.76
C SER A 132 -1.59 10.91 -1.89
N THR A 133 -1.82 11.75 -0.89
CA THR A 133 -3.03 11.73 -0.07
C THR A 133 -3.85 12.96 -0.39
N ILE A 134 -5.14 12.74 -0.63
CA ILE A 134 -6.11 13.76 -1.02
C ILE A 134 -7.23 13.75 0.02
N GLN A 135 -7.52 14.90 0.61
CA GLN A 135 -8.62 15.07 1.55
C GLN A 135 -9.59 16.13 1.03
N LEU A 136 -10.88 15.78 1.00
CA LEU A 136 -11.94 16.69 0.61
C LEU A 136 -12.29 17.62 1.77
N HIS A 137 -12.27 18.92 1.51
CA HIS A 137 -12.76 19.93 2.43
C HIS A 137 -14.26 20.20 2.22
N THR A 138 -14.91 20.72 3.26
CA THR A 138 -16.35 21.07 3.22
C THR A 138 -16.68 22.20 2.25
N ASP A 139 -15.68 23.00 1.87
CA ASP A 139 -15.81 24.06 0.86
C ASP A 139 -15.68 23.56 -0.58
N GLY A 140 -15.48 22.25 -0.78
CA GLY A 140 -15.32 21.61 -2.08
C GLY A 140 -13.91 21.68 -2.67
N SER A 141 -12.94 22.26 -1.97
CA SER A 141 -11.52 22.14 -2.31
C SER A 141 -10.94 20.81 -1.82
N ILE A 142 -9.75 20.45 -2.30
CA ILE A 142 -9.00 19.31 -1.78
C ILE A 142 -7.66 19.74 -1.21
N ALA A 143 -7.33 19.25 -0.01
CA ALA A 143 -5.96 19.23 0.46
C ALA A 143 -5.21 18.12 -0.27
N TYR A 144 -4.10 18.50 -0.90
CA TYR A 144 -3.22 17.60 -1.63
C TYR A 144 -1.88 17.49 -0.91
N ARG A 145 -1.43 16.26 -0.68
CA ARG A 145 -0.13 15.97 -0.08
C ARG A 145 0.56 14.89 -0.88
N THR A 146 1.85 15.04 -1.16
CA THR A 146 2.61 14.03 -1.90
C THR A 146 4.10 14.03 -1.54
N GLY A 147 4.76 12.88 -1.67
CA GLY A 147 6.21 12.73 -1.51
C GLY A 147 6.63 11.69 -0.47
N ALA A 148 7.92 11.38 -0.42
CA ALA A 148 8.53 10.53 0.59
C ALA A 148 8.79 11.25 1.93
N VAL A 149 9.13 10.46 2.96
CA VAL A 149 9.47 10.93 4.30
C VAL A 149 10.59 11.99 4.22
N GLY A 150 10.26 13.24 4.57
CA GLY A 150 11.21 14.36 4.63
C GLY A 150 11.16 15.36 3.45
N THR A 151 10.40 15.08 2.39
CA THR A 151 10.24 15.98 1.23
C THR A 151 8.77 16.09 0.80
N THR A 152 7.89 16.31 1.77
CA THR A 152 6.45 16.39 1.51
C THR A 152 6.08 17.72 0.87
N ILE A 153 5.40 17.64 -0.27
CA ILE A 153 4.75 18.76 -0.95
C ILE A 153 3.29 18.80 -0.47
N ASN A 154 2.82 19.96 -0.03
CA ASN A 154 1.46 20.16 0.46
C ASN A 154 0.81 21.34 -0.27
N GLY A 155 -0.47 21.23 -0.60
CA GLY A 155 -1.19 22.29 -1.30
C GLY A 155 -2.70 22.15 -1.18
N VAL A 156 -3.41 23.14 -1.71
CA VAL A 156 -4.86 23.11 -1.85
C VAL A 156 -5.18 23.22 -3.33
N LEU A 157 -6.01 22.31 -3.83
CA LEU A 157 -6.44 22.28 -5.23
C LEU A 157 -7.94 22.55 -5.30
N HIS A 158 -8.34 23.20 -6.40
CA HIS A 158 -9.72 23.52 -6.71
C HIS A 158 -10.14 22.83 -8.00
N LYS A 159 -11.43 22.50 -8.09
CA LYS A 159 -12.00 21.83 -9.26
C LYS A 159 -11.98 22.76 -10.47
N VAL A 160 -11.75 22.21 -11.66
CA VAL A 160 -11.67 22.91 -12.95
C VAL A 160 -12.84 22.56 -13.84
#